data_AF-A0A4R2SD34-F1
#
_entry.id   AF-A0A4R2SD34-F1
#
_cell.length_a   1.000
_cell.length_b   1.000
_cell.length_c   1.000
_cell.angle_alpha   90.00
_cell.angle_beta   90.00
_cell.angle_gamma   90.00
#
_symmetry.space_group_name_H-M   'P 1'
#
loop_
_entity.id
_entity.type
_entity.pdbx_description
1 polymer ?
#
loop_
_entity_poly.entity_id
_entity_poly.type
_entity_poly.pdbx_seq_one_letter_code
_entity_poly.pdbx_strand_id
1 'polypeptide(L)'
;MKKFLAIMLSLVLLSGCSLFSDSVNVNEIGKEMNKTISKFNENEQKFVKLNSLSTEIGSVMLSLQKTGLNQDSIKQMNDKHTEMMKLLAEYKTGVQQLSEELPANQKKVDKIKKEQLKKLGDTLLANLKSLLDSKLKMIEITEKSLANQEEVLKSVASKKELSSKIEEEMTKLEGEYLSVTNETLQKTNAYNKSLQEFIGAVDKK
;
A
#
# COMPACT_ATOMS: atom_id res chain seq x y z
N MET A 1 -52.60 24.88 -35.85
CA MET A 1 -51.45 24.93 -34.92
C MET A 1 -51.40 23.68 -34.03
N LYS A 2 -51.04 22.50 -34.58
CA LYS A 2 -50.89 21.25 -33.81
C LYS A 2 -49.64 20.43 -34.19
N LYS A 3 -48.80 20.93 -35.11
CA LYS A 3 -47.61 20.21 -35.61
C LYS A 3 -46.27 20.73 -35.07
N PHE A 4 -46.26 21.83 -34.32
CA PHE A 4 -45.03 22.40 -33.73
C PHE A 4 -44.75 21.94 -32.29
N LEU A 5 -45.74 21.37 -31.59
CA LEU A 5 -45.57 20.93 -30.20
C LEU A 5 -44.82 19.59 -30.08
N ALA A 6 -44.83 18.77 -31.15
CA ALA A 6 -44.20 17.45 -31.13
C ALA A 6 -42.66 17.50 -31.22
N ILE A 7 -42.09 18.54 -31.85
CA ILE A 7 -40.63 18.64 -32.08
C ILE A 7 -39.91 19.18 -30.83
N MET A 8 -40.55 20.04 -30.03
CA MET A 8 -40.00 20.54 -28.76
C MET A 8 -40.03 19.49 -27.64
N LEU A 9 -40.99 18.55 -27.66
CA LEU A 9 -41.06 17.46 -26.67
C LEU A 9 -40.04 16.34 -26.93
N SER A 10 -39.65 16.11 -28.18
CA SER A 10 -38.58 15.14 -28.53
C SER A 10 -37.16 15.63 -28.19
N LEU A 11 -36.95 16.94 -28.04
CA LEU A 11 -35.65 17.52 -27.64
C LEU A 11 -35.40 17.44 -26.12
N VAL A 12 -36.48 17.38 -25.33
CA VAL A 12 -36.40 17.24 -23.85
C VAL A 12 -36.29 15.77 -23.41
N LEU A 13 -36.75 14.81 -24.23
CA LEU A 13 -36.65 13.38 -23.90
C LEU A 13 -35.29 12.75 -24.24
N LEU A 14 -34.48 13.35 -25.10
CA LEU A 14 -33.14 12.86 -25.46
C LEU A 14 -32.01 13.44 -24.59
N SER A 15 -32.28 14.52 -23.84
CA SER A 15 -31.32 15.15 -22.93
C SER A 15 -31.43 14.63 -21.48
N GLY A 16 -32.46 13.83 -21.17
CA GLY A 16 -32.76 13.36 -19.82
C GLY A 16 -32.11 12.04 -19.38
N CYS A 17 -31.53 11.22 -20.28
CA CYS A 17 -30.95 9.93 -19.88
C CYS A 17 -29.44 9.97 -19.53
N SER A 18 -28.70 10.98 -20.00
CA SER A 18 -27.25 11.07 -19.70
C SER A 18 -26.98 11.46 -18.25
N LEU A 19 -27.72 12.43 -17.72
CA LEU A 19 -27.49 13.01 -16.39
C LEU A 19 -27.70 12.00 -15.25
N PHE A 20 -28.68 11.10 -15.37
CA PHE A 20 -28.90 10.02 -14.41
C PHE A 20 -27.93 8.85 -14.61
N SER A 21 -27.52 8.54 -15.85
CA SER A 21 -26.48 7.52 -16.08
C SER A 21 -25.11 7.95 -15.55
N ASP A 22 -24.81 9.26 -15.60
CA ASP A 22 -23.52 9.81 -15.18
C ASP A 22 -23.40 9.90 -13.65
N SER A 23 -24.50 10.09 -12.92
CA SER A 23 -24.49 10.05 -11.45
C SER A 23 -24.39 8.61 -10.91
N VAL A 24 -25.09 7.65 -11.53
CA VAL A 24 -25.00 6.22 -11.17
C VAL A 24 -23.58 5.68 -11.42
N ASN A 25 -22.98 5.98 -12.59
CA ASN A 25 -21.62 5.54 -12.91
C ASN A 25 -20.56 6.14 -11.97
N VAL A 26 -20.69 7.42 -11.57
CA VAL A 26 -19.72 8.07 -10.67
C VAL A 26 -19.76 7.47 -9.26
N ASN A 27 -20.95 7.17 -8.75
CA ASN A 27 -21.11 6.55 -7.43
C ASN A 27 -20.59 5.11 -7.40
N GLU A 28 -20.80 4.35 -8.46
CA GLU A 28 -20.22 3.00 -8.60
C GLU A 28 -18.69 3.04 -8.64
N ILE A 29 -18.11 4.01 -9.36
CA ILE A 29 -16.66 4.20 -9.41
C ILE A 29 -16.12 4.58 -8.03
N GLY A 30 -16.77 5.51 -7.32
CA GLY A 30 -16.42 5.87 -5.95
C GLY A 30 -16.44 4.68 -4.99
N LYS A 31 -17.45 3.81 -5.07
CA LYS A 31 -17.54 2.57 -4.26
C LYS A 31 -16.41 1.59 -4.55
N GLU A 32 -16.08 1.37 -5.82
CA GLU A 32 -15.01 0.45 -6.22
C GLU A 32 -13.61 0.97 -5.83
N MET A 33 -13.40 2.30 -5.93
CA MET A 33 -12.20 2.93 -5.42
C MET A 33 -12.12 2.81 -3.89
N ASN A 34 -13.21 3.06 -3.16
CA ASN A 34 -13.28 2.85 -1.71
C ASN A 34 -12.94 1.41 -1.31
N LYS A 35 -13.41 0.40 -2.06
CA LYS A 35 -13.04 -0.99 -1.83
C LYS A 35 -11.54 -1.24 -2.00
N THR A 36 -10.93 -0.64 -3.02
CA THR A 36 -9.48 -0.71 -3.26
C THR A 36 -8.70 -0.05 -2.10
N ILE A 37 -9.18 1.09 -1.62
CA ILE A 37 -8.61 1.84 -0.49
C ILE A 37 -8.72 1.03 0.82
N SER A 38 -9.88 0.43 1.10
CA SER A 38 -10.08 -0.41 2.28
C SER A 38 -9.12 -1.59 2.29
N LYS A 39 -8.99 -2.32 1.17
CA LYS A 39 -8.00 -3.40 1.03
C LYS A 39 -6.57 -2.91 1.25
N PHE A 40 -6.21 -1.75 0.69
CA PHE A 40 -4.91 -1.14 0.91
C PHE A 40 -4.65 -0.87 2.41
N ASN A 41 -5.59 -0.23 3.10
CA ASN A 41 -5.47 0.08 4.52
C ASN A 41 -5.39 -1.18 5.41
N GLU A 42 -6.20 -2.20 5.11
CA GLU A 42 -6.13 -3.51 5.78
C GLU A 42 -4.77 -4.19 5.56
N ASN A 43 -4.20 -4.04 4.37
CA ASN A 43 -2.88 -4.59 4.07
C ASN A 43 -1.77 -3.85 4.83
N GLU A 44 -1.85 -2.52 4.94
CA GLU A 44 -0.88 -1.72 5.71
C GLU A 44 -0.78 -2.13 7.19
N GLN A 45 -1.87 -2.63 7.79
CA GLN A 45 -1.83 -3.14 9.18
C GLN A 45 -0.84 -4.32 9.35
N LYS A 46 -0.61 -5.12 8.30
CA LYS A 46 0.39 -6.20 8.35
C LYS A 46 1.81 -5.65 8.46
N PHE A 47 2.11 -4.58 7.70
CA PHE A 47 3.41 -3.93 7.74
C PHE A 47 3.64 -3.21 9.09
N VAL A 48 2.60 -2.61 9.66
CA VAL A 48 2.65 -2.05 11.04
C VAL A 48 2.98 -3.14 12.06
N LYS A 49 2.32 -4.31 11.97
CA LYS A 49 2.59 -5.44 12.87
C LYS A 49 4.02 -5.97 12.71
N LEU A 50 4.53 -6.06 11.47
CA LEU A 50 5.92 -6.43 11.20
C LEU A 50 6.90 -5.49 11.92
N ASN A 51 6.70 -4.17 11.82
CA ASN A 51 7.56 -3.19 12.49
C ASN A 51 7.49 -3.28 14.03
N SER A 52 6.32 -3.60 14.58
CA SER A 52 6.16 -3.88 16.02
C SER A 52 7.02 -5.07 16.46
N LEU A 53 6.95 -6.18 15.71
CA LEU A 53 7.76 -7.38 16.00
C LEU A 53 9.27 -7.08 15.91
N SER A 54 9.70 -6.24 14.96
CA SER A 54 11.10 -5.80 14.89
C SER A 54 11.55 -5.06 16.15
N THR A 55 10.69 -4.19 16.69
CA THR A 55 10.96 -3.44 17.93
C THR A 55 11.00 -4.37 19.15
N GLU A 56 10.13 -5.38 19.18
CA GLU A 56 10.14 -6.42 20.21
C GLU A 56 11.43 -7.24 20.17
N ILE A 57 11.91 -7.65 18.98
CA ILE A 57 13.21 -8.34 18.84
C ILE A 57 14.35 -7.45 19.35
N GLY A 58 14.38 -6.17 19.00
CA GLY A 58 15.36 -5.21 19.51
C GLY A 58 15.34 -5.12 21.04
N SER A 59 14.14 -5.14 21.64
CA SER A 59 13.98 -5.13 23.11
C SER A 59 14.52 -6.41 23.75
N VAL A 60 14.30 -7.58 23.13
CA VAL A 60 14.88 -8.85 23.59
C VAL A 60 16.41 -8.82 23.49
N MET A 61 16.98 -8.32 22.38
CA MET A 61 18.43 -8.18 22.23
C MET A 61 19.06 -7.28 23.30
N LEU A 62 18.43 -6.14 23.61
CA LEU A 62 18.89 -5.25 24.68
C LEU A 62 18.82 -5.91 26.06
N SER A 63 17.83 -6.77 26.31
CA SER A 63 17.75 -7.53 27.56
C SER A 63 18.89 -8.55 27.68
N LEU A 64 19.24 -9.22 26.57
CA LEU A 64 20.33 -10.20 26.51
C LEU A 64 21.71 -9.60 26.81
N GLN A 65 21.93 -8.32 26.46
CA GLN A 65 23.16 -7.61 26.85
C GLN A 65 23.32 -7.49 28.37
N LYS A 66 22.21 -7.45 29.12
CA LYS A 66 22.20 -7.31 30.58
C LYS A 66 22.21 -8.65 31.31
N THR A 67 21.49 -9.64 30.79
CA THR A 67 21.26 -10.92 31.47
C THR A 67 22.12 -12.06 30.91
N GLY A 68 22.85 -11.82 29.82
CA GLY A 68 23.60 -12.83 29.10
C GLY A 68 22.71 -13.68 28.18
N LEU A 69 23.36 -14.43 27.30
CA LEU A 69 22.68 -15.28 26.31
C LEU A 69 21.88 -16.38 27.00
N ASN A 70 20.56 -16.45 26.74
CA ASN A 70 19.71 -17.55 27.19
C ASN A 70 18.86 -18.11 26.03
N GLN A 71 18.55 -19.41 26.11
CA GLN A 71 17.86 -20.15 25.04
C GLN A 71 16.42 -19.68 24.82
N ASP A 72 15.72 -19.24 25.87
CA ASP A 72 14.34 -18.78 25.77
C ASP A 72 14.24 -17.48 24.97
N SER A 73 15.15 -16.52 25.20
CA SER A 73 15.23 -15.28 24.44
C SER A 73 15.61 -15.55 22.98
N ILE A 74 16.51 -16.51 22.70
CA ILE A 74 16.84 -16.91 21.32
C ILE A 74 15.61 -17.49 20.63
N LYS A 75 14.87 -18.38 21.33
CA LYS A 75 13.62 -18.94 20.82
C LYS A 75 12.59 -17.85 20.53
N GLN A 76 12.39 -16.90 21.46
CA GLN A 76 11.47 -15.78 21.27
C GLN A 76 11.83 -14.92 20.04
N MET A 77 13.11 -14.64 19.83
CA MET A 77 13.54 -13.88 18.64
C MET A 77 13.28 -14.68 17.34
N ASN A 78 13.57 -15.98 17.33
CA ASN A 78 13.30 -16.84 16.17
C ASN A 78 11.80 -16.97 15.85
N ASP A 79 10.96 -17.12 16.88
CA ASP A 79 9.50 -17.21 16.72
C ASP A 79 8.95 -15.90 16.11
N LYS A 80 9.40 -14.74 16.61
CA LYS A 80 9.03 -13.42 16.07
C LYS A 80 9.54 -13.21 14.66
N HIS A 81 10.79 -13.60 14.38
CA HIS A 81 11.37 -13.51 13.05
C HIS A 81 10.58 -14.35 12.03
N THR A 82 10.16 -15.56 12.41
CA THR A 82 9.30 -16.42 11.58
C THR A 82 7.95 -15.74 11.29
N GLU A 83 7.35 -15.11 12.31
CA GLU A 83 6.10 -14.36 12.12
C GLU A 83 6.29 -13.13 11.21
N MET A 84 7.42 -12.42 11.31
CA MET A 84 7.76 -11.30 10.42
C MET A 84 7.86 -11.76 8.95
N MET A 85 8.53 -12.88 8.68
CA MET A 85 8.63 -13.46 7.34
C MET A 85 7.25 -13.80 6.76
N LYS A 86 6.39 -14.41 7.57
CA LYS A 86 5.00 -14.70 7.18
C LYS A 86 4.22 -13.42 6.86
N LEU A 87 4.25 -12.42 7.75
CA LEU A 87 3.55 -11.15 7.56
C LEU A 87 4.05 -10.40 6.34
N LEU A 88 5.36 -10.43 6.06
CA LEU A 88 5.94 -9.79 4.88
C LEU A 88 5.45 -10.45 3.59
N ALA A 89 5.39 -11.77 3.54
CA ALA A 89 4.86 -12.51 2.39
C ALA A 89 3.37 -12.21 2.14
N GLU A 90 2.56 -12.17 3.20
CA GLU A 90 1.14 -11.77 3.12
C GLU A 90 0.99 -10.32 2.66
N TYR A 91 1.80 -9.40 3.20
CA TYR A 91 1.81 -7.99 2.82
C TYR A 91 2.18 -7.83 1.33
N LYS A 92 3.24 -8.50 0.88
CA LYS A 92 3.68 -8.52 -0.53
C LYS A 92 2.57 -8.98 -1.46
N THR A 93 1.92 -10.10 -1.12
CA THR A 93 0.79 -10.63 -1.88
C THR A 93 -0.33 -9.59 -2.01
N GLY A 94 -0.69 -8.92 -0.90
CA GLY A 94 -1.71 -7.88 -0.92
C GLY A 94 -1.34 -6.66 -1.78
N VAL A 95 -0.06 -6.22 -1.73
CA VAL A 95 0.43 -5.11 -2.58
C VAL A 95 0.36 -5.51 -4.06
N GLN A 96 0.78 -6.73 -4.42
CA GLN A 96 0.73 -7.24 -5.78
C GLN A 96 -0.71 -7.34 -6.31
N GLN A 97 -1.63 -7.87 -5.51
CA GLN A 97 -3.06 -7.92 -5.87
C GLN A 97 -3.64 -6.53 -6.14
N LEU A 98 -3.31 -5.53 -5.32
CA LEU A 98 -3.73 -4.15 -5.55
C LEU A 98 -3.15 -3.59 -6.86
N SER A 99 -1.89 -3.89 -7.17
CA SER A 99 -1.27 -3.50 -8.44
C SER A 99 -1.96 -4.14 -9.64
N GLU A 100 -2.41 -5.39 -9.53
CA GLU A 100 -3.17 -6.10 -10.57
C GLU A 100 -4.59 -5.55 -10.77
N GLU A 101 -5.19 -4.95 -9.74
CA GLU A 101 -6.52 -4.31 -9.82
C GLU A 101 -6.48 -2.94 -10.54
N LEU A 102 -5.31 -2.29 -10.62
CA LEU A 102 -5.18 -0.95 -11.21
C LEU A 102 -5.68 -0.84 -12.66
N PRO A 103 -5.34 -1.76 -13.60
CA PRO A 103 -5.83 -1.66 -14.97
C PRO A 103 -7.37 -1.76 -15.07
N ALA A 104 -7.99 -2.58 -14.22
CA ALA A 104 -9.45 -2.69 -14.17
C ALA A 104 -10.08 -1.39 -13.63
N ASN A 105 -9.47 -0.78 -12.62
CA ASN A 105 -9.91 0.51 -12.09
C ASN A 105 -9.69 1.65 -13.09
N GLN A 106 -8.60 1.63 -13.86
CA GLN A 106 -8.33 2.61 -14.91
C GLN A 106 -9.40 2.59 -16.00
N LYS A 107 -9.80 1.38 -16.47
CA LYS A 107 -10.92 1.23 -17.42
C LYS A 107 -12.24 1.80 -16.90
N LYS A 108 -12.45 1.84 -15.59
CA LYS A 108 -13.64 2.44 -14.98
C LYS A 108 -13.52 3.97 -14.96
N VAL A 109 -12.36 4.50 -14.56
CA VAL A 109 -12.07 5.94 -14.61
C VAL A 109 -12.21 6.47 -16.04
N ASP A 110 -11.78 5.72 -17.05
CA ASP A 110 -11.87 6.13 -18.45
C ASP A 110 -13.31 6.31 -18.96
N LYS A 111 -14.30 5.74 -18.27
CA LYS A 111 -15.74 5.91 -18.58
C LYS A 111 -16.34 7.17 -17.96
N ILE A 112 -15.60 7.91 -17.14
CA ILE A 112 -16.09 9.15 -16.52
C ILE A 112 -16.16 10.25 -17.58
N LYS A 113 -17.38 10.69 -17.90
CA LYS A 113 -17.60 11.78 -18.88
C LYS A 113 -17.22 13.16 -18.35
N LYS A 114 -17.33 13.40 -17.04
CA LYS A 114 -16.95 14.69 -16.43
C LYS A 114 -15.43 14.79 -16.41
N GLU A 115 -14.85 15.53 -17.36
CA GLU A 115 -13.40 15.63 -17.55
C GLU A 115 -12.62 15.95 -16.27
N GLN A 116 -13.11 16.90 -15.47
CA GLN A 116 -12.46 17.24 -14.20
C GLN A 116 -12.41 16.04 -13.23
N LEU A 117 -13.49 15.27 -13.14
CA LEU A 117 -13.55 14.09 -12.28
C LEU A 117 -12.72 12.93 -12.85
N LYS A 118 -12.70 12.78 -14.17
CA LYS A 118 -11.82 11.82 -14.86
C LYS A 118 -10.36 12.12 -14.51
N LYS A 119 -9.93 13.39 -14.64
CA LYS A 119 -8.57 13.84 -14.32
C LYS A 119 -8.20 13.55 -12.86
N LEU A 120 -9.13 13.76 -11.92
CA LEU A 120 -8.91 13.42 -10.51
C LEU A 120 -8.77 11.90 -10.30
N GLY A 121 -9.61 11.09 -10.96
CA GLY A 121 -9.50 9.63 -10.94
C GLY A 121 -8.19 9.12 -11.52
N ASP A 122 -7.77 9.67 -12.68
CA ASP A 122 -6.49 9.34 -13.34
C ASP A 122 -5.31 9.68 -12.41
N THR A 123 -5.36 10.84 -11.75
CA THR A 123 -4.32 11.28 -10.79
C THR A 123 -4.27 10.37 -9.56
N LEU A 124 -5.43 10.00 -9.01
CA LEU A 124 -5.53 9.09 -7.86
C LEU A 124 -4.93 7.73 -8.19
N LEU A 125 -5.28 7.13 -9.33
CA LEU A 125 -4.75 5.82 -9.73
C LEU A 125 -3.25 5.88 -10.03
N ALA A 126 -2.75 6.96 -10.65
CA ALA A 126 -1.32 7.15 -10.89
C ALA A 126 -0.53 7.27 -9.58
N ASN A 127 -1.05 8.02 -8.59
CA ASN A 127 -0.41 8.16 -7.29
C ASN A 127 -0.47 6.85 -6.49
N LEU A 128 -1.59 6.12 -6.53
CA LEU A 128 -1.70 4.80 -5.93
C LEU A 128 -0.68 3.83 -6.54
N LYS A 129 -0.56 3.80 -7.88
CA LYS A 129 0.47 2.99 -8.54
C LYS A 129 1.87 3.34 -8.04
N SER A 130 2.22 4.62 -8.03
CA SER A 130 3.54 5.05 -7.59
C SER A 130 3.82 4.71 -6.12
N LEU A 131 2.79 4.70 -5.27
CA LEU A 131 2.89 4.25 -3.89
C LEU A 131 3.11 2.73 -3.81
N LEU A 132 2.32 1.93 -4.53
CA LEU A 132 2.49 0.47 -4.55
C LEU A 132 3.88 0.06 -5.07
N ASP A 133 4.39 0.75 -6.11
CA ASP A 133 5.74 0.53 -6.62
C ASP A 133 6.81 0.80 -5.55
N SER A 134 6.66 1.86 -4.73
CA SER A 134 7.61 2.15 -3.64
C SER A 134 7.49 1.14 -2.48
N LYS A 135 6.28 0.66 -2.20
CA LYS A 135 6.05 -0.41 -1.21
C LYS A 135 6.71 -1.72 -1.64
N LEU A 136 6.66 -2.08 -2.92
CA LEU A 136 7.36 -3.26 -3.45
C LEU A 136 8.87 -3.16 -3.27
N LYS A 137 9.48 -1.99 -3.55
CA LYS A 137 10.91 -1.76 -3.26
C LYS A 137 11.22 -1.93 -1.75
N MET A 138 10.36 -1.38 -0.90
CA MET A 138 10.52 -1.49 0.56
C MET A 138 10.40 -2.95 1.03
N ILE A 139 9.51 -3.74 0.43
CA ILE A 139 9.39 -5.18 0.67
C ILE A 139 10.69 -5.89 0.31
N GLU A 140 11.25 -5.64 -0.88
CA GLU A 140 12.50 -6.28 -1.33
C GLU A 140 13.68 -5.99 -0.39
N ILE A 141 13.79 -4.75 0.11
CA ILE A 141 14.81 -4.38 1.11
C ILE A 141 14.54 -5.11 2.44
N THR A 142 13.28 -5.18 2.87
CA THR A 142 12.89 -5.86 4.11
C THR A 142 13.17 -7.37 4.02
N GLU A 143 12.93 -8.01 2.88
CA GLU A 143 13.23 -9.43 2.64
C GLU A 143 14.73 -9.70 2.83
N LYS A 144 15.59 -8.83 2.29
CA LYS A 144 17.05 -8.92 2.48
C LYS A 144 17.46 -8.70 3.93
N SER A 145 16.88 -7.70 4.60
CA SER A 145 17.16 -7.44 6.01
C SER A 145 16.76 -8.59 6.92
N LEU A 146 15.61 -9.23 6.64
CA LEU A 146 15.18 -10.42 7.37
C LEU A 146 16.13 -11.60 7.12
N ALA A 147 16.59 -11.82 5.89
CA ALA A 147 17.59 -12.86 5.62
C ALA A 147 18.88 -12.65 6.43
N ASN A 148 19.39 -11.41 6.51
CA ASN A 148 20.56 -11.08 7.32
C ASN A 148 20.28 -11.26 8.82
N GLN A 149 19.09 -10.88 9.29
CA GLN A 149 18.68 -11.11 10.68
C GLN A 149 18.64 -12.60 11.03
N GLU A 150 18.19 -13.46 10.12
CA GLU A 150 18.20 -14.91 10.32
C GLU A 150 19.63 -15.44 10.49
N GLU A 151 20.58 -14.93 9.71
CA GLU A 151 22.00 -15.29 9.81
C GLU A 151 22.62 -14.82 11.15
N VAL A 152 22.27 -13.62 11.61
CA VAL A 152 22.65 -13.11 12.93
C VAL A 152 22.11 -14.01 14.03
N LEU A 153 20.82 -14.37 13.99
CA LEU A 153 20.20 -15.24 15.00
C LEU A 153 20.84 -16.64 15.02
N LYS A 154 21.19 -17.21 13.86
CA LYS A 154 21.94 -18.48 13.76
C LYS A 154 23.35 -18.38 14.36
N SER A 155 24.04 -17.27 14.12
CA SER A 155 25.39 -17.02 14.66
C SER A 155 25.36 -16.90 16.18
N VAL A 156 24.37 -16.16 16.71
CA VAL A 156 24.11 -16.05 18.15
C VAL A 156 23.82 -17.42 18.77
N ALA A 157 22.92 -18.21 18.18
CA ALA A 157 22.58 -19.54 18.69
C ALA A 157 23.77 -20.52 18.70
N SER A 158 24.66 -20.39 17.71
CA SER A 158 25.86 -21.24 17.59
C SER A 158 27.10 -20.67 18.27
N LYS A 159 27.00 -19.52 18.95
CA LYS A 159 28.12 -18.77 19.56
C LYS A 159 29.28 -18.53 18.59
N LYS A 160 28.96 -18.35 17.31
CA LYS A 160 29.94 -18.03 16.26
C LYS A 160 30.03 -16.51 16.12
N GLU A 161 31.24 -16.05 15.85
CA GLU A 161 31.47 -14.66 15.51
C GLU A 161 30.77 -14.31 14.20
N LEU A 162 30.17 -13.12 14.16
CA LEU A 162 29.47 -12.65 12.98
C LEU A 162 30.50 -12.24 11.91
N SER A 163 30.20 -12.52 10.64
CA SER A 163 31.06 -12.03 9.55
C SER A 163 30.94 -10.51 9.42
N SER A 164 32.07 -9.80 9.28
CA SER A 164 32.09 -8.37 8.97
C SER A 164 31.32 -8.02 7.69
N LYS A 165 31.20 -8.97 6.75
CA LYS A 165 30.41 -8.83 5.53
C LYS A 165 28.92 -8.64 5.81
N ILE A 166 28.39 -9.33 6.83
CA ILE A 166 26.98 -9.20 7.24
C ILE A 166 26.74 -7.81 7.85
N GLU A 167 27.68 -7.32 8.66
CA GLU A 167 27.59 -5.98 9.26
C GLU A 167 27.59 -4.87 8.20
N GLU A 168 28.47 -4.98 7.20
CA GLU A 168 28.51 -4.08 6.04
C GLU A 168 27.21 -4.13 5.24
N GLU A 169 26.69 -5.33 4.96
CA GLU A 169 25.45 -5.51 4.22
C GLU A 169 24.23 -4.96 4.99
N MET A 170 24.16 -5.16 6.31
CA MET A 170 23.10 -4.60 7.16
C MET A 170 23.15 -3.06 7.17
N THR A 171 24.33 -2.47 7.30
CA THR A 171 24.52 -1.01 7.26
C THR A 171 24.06 -0.43 5.91
N LYS A 172 24.41 -1.11 4.80
CA LYS A 172 23.97 -0.72 3.47
C LYS A 172 22.45 -0.79 3.32
N LEU A 173 21.84 -1.89 3.77
CA LEU A 173 20.40 -2.08 3.73
C LEU A 173 19.65 -1.06 4.59
N GLU A 174 20.21 -0.65 5.73
CA GLU A 174 19.64 0.44 6.55
C GLU A 174 19.61 1.76 5.77
N GLY A 175 20.68 2.11 5.07
CA GLY A 175 20.72 3.28 4.19
C GLY A 175 19.68 3.21 3.06
N GLU A 176 19.57 2.05 2.39
CA GLU A 176 18.54 1.80 1.36
C GLU A 176 17.13 1.91 1.95
N TYR A 177 16.91 1.36 3.14
CA TYR A 177 15.63 1.39 3.85
C TYR A 177 15.21 2.83 4.21
N LEU A 178 16.12 3.65 4.71
CA LEU A 178 15.84 5.07 5.01
C LEU A 178 15.48 5.85 3.75
N SER A 179 16.20 5.63 2.66
CA SER A 179 15.93 6.25 1.37
C SER A 179 14.54 5.89 0.83
N VAL A 180 14.19 4.59 0.80
CA VAL A 180 12.88 4.13 0.31
C VAL A 180 11.74 4.53 1.24
N THR A 181 12.00 4.66 2.55
CA THR A 181 11.01 5.14 3.53
C THR A 181 10.63 6.59 3.22
N ASN A 182 11.63 7.44 2.96
CA ASN A 182 11.38 8.83 2.59
C ASN A 182 10.64 8.94 1.23
N GLU A 183 11.04 8.14 0.23
CA GLU A 183 10.31 8.04 -1.05
C GLU A 183 8.85 7.65 -0.79
N THR A 184 8.61 6.59 -0.02
CA THR A 184 7.28 6.07 0.31
C THR A 184 6.42 7.09 1.06
N LEU A 185 7.00 7.87 1.97
CA LEU A 185 6.30 8.94 2.67
C LEU A 185 5.81 10.02 1.69
N GLN A 186 6.66 10.45 0.77
CA GLN A 186 6.29 11.42 -0.26
C GLN A 186 5.16 10.89 -1.16
N LYS A 187 5.23 9.61 -1.58
CA LYS A 187 4.18 8.96 -2.37
C LYS A 187 2.87 8.80 -1.60
N THR A 188 2.94 8.50 -0.31
CA THR A 188 1.78 8.42 0.59
C THR A 188 1.08 9.79 0.68
N ASN A 189 1.84 10.87 0.83
CA ASN A 189 1.28 12.22 0.87
C ASN A 189 0.60 12.60 -0.45
N ALA A 190 1.21 12.27 -1.59
CA ALA A 190 0.62 12.52 -2.91
C ALA A 190 -0.68 11.73 -3.10
N TYR A 191 -0.68 10.44 -2.74
CA TYR A 191 -1.85 9.57 -2.77
C TYR A 191 -2.97 10.12 -1.90
N ASN A 192 -2.70 10.42 -0.63
CA ASN A 192 -3.70 10.95 0.32
C ASN A 192 -4.30 12.26 -0.18
N LYS A 193 -3.48 13.16 -0.75
CA LYS A 193 -3.97 14.40 -1.35
C LYS A 193 -4.93 14.11 -2.51
N SER A 194 -4.52 13.29 -3.48
CA SER A 194 -5.38 12.95 -4.63
C SER A 194 -6.65 12.22 -4.21
N LEU A 195 -6.59 11.43 -3.14
CA LEU A 195 -7.75 10.74 -2.59
C LEU A 195 -8.77 11.73 -2.03
N GLN A 196 -8.32 12.67 -1.20
CA GLN A 196 -9.18 13.71 -0.63
C GLN A 196 -9.80 14.60 -1.72
N GLU A 197 -9.03 14.96 -2.75
CA GLU A 197 -9.53 15.73 -3.88
C GLU A 197 -10.59 14.95 -4.69
N PHE A 198 -10.38 13.64 -4.91
CA PHE A 198 -11.34 12.79 -5.62
C PHE A 198 -12.63 12.61 -4.82
N ILE A 199 -12.55 12.23 -3.53
CA ILE A 199 -13.72 12.06 -2.65
C ILE A 199 -14.51 13.38 -2.55
N GLY A 200 -13.81 14.49 -2.28
CA GLY A 200 -14.46 15.80 -2.18
C GLY A 200 -15.14 16.26 -3.48
N ALA A 201 -14.74 15.75 -4.64
CA ALA A 201 -15.38 16.03 -5.92
C ALA A 201 -16.58 15.10 -6.21
N VAL A 202 -16.59 13.89 -5.62
CA VAL A 202 -17.71 12.94 -5.68
C VAL A 202 -18.83 13.38 -4.73
N ASP A 203 -18.49 13.79 -3.50
CA ASP A 203 -19.47 14.14 -2.46
C ASP A 203 -20.14 15.52 -2.64
N LYS A 204 -19.55 16.42 -3.44
CA LYS A 204 -20.11 17.76 -3.74
C LYS A 204 -21.14 17.76 -4.88
N LYS A 205 -21.66 16.59 -5.25
CA LYS A 205 -22.71 16.42 -6.27
C LYS A 205 -23.98 15.88 -5.65
#